data_AF-A0A964F9V7-F1
#
_entry.id   AF-A0A964F9V7-F1
#
_cell.length_a   1.000
_cell.length_b   1.000
_cell.length_c   1.000
_cell.angle_alpha   90.00
_cell.angle_beta   90.00
_cell.angle_gamma   90.00
#
_symmetry.space_group_name_H-M   'P 1'
#
loop_
_entity.id
_entity.type
_entity.pdbx_description
1 polymer ?
#
loop_
_entity_poly.entity_id
_entity_poly.type
_entity_poly.pdbx_seq_one_letter_code
_entity_poly.pdbx_strand_id
1 'polypeptide(L)' 'MPRNQRSRGVTAVLGPTNTGKTHYAIERLLAHPSGIIALPLRLLAREVYTRIAERAGADAVALITGEEKI' A
#
# COMPACT_ATOMS: atom_id res chain seq x y z
N MET A 1 3.73 -31.04 -6.76
CA MET A 1 2.74 -30.68 -5.71
C MET A 1 2.34 -29.22 -5.89
N PRO A 2 1.09 -28.89 -6.29
CA PRO A 2 0.67 -27.50 -6.28
C PRO A 2 0.56 -27.05 -4.82
N ARG A 3 1.30 -25.99 -4.45
CA ARG A 3 1.14 -25.35 -3.14
C ARG A 3 -0.29 -24.80 -3.09
N ASN A 4 -1.11 -25.39 -2.24
CA ASN A 4 -2.39 -24.84 -1.79
C ASN A 4 -2.16 -23.37 -1.43
N GLN A 5 -2.60 -22.45 -2.30
CA GLN A 5 -2.63 -21.02 -1.99
C GLN A 5 -3.61 -20.85 -0.84
N ARG A 6 -3.10 -20.89 0.38
CA ARG A 6 -3.88 -20.49 1.55
C ARG A 6 -4.33 -19.06 1.25
N SER A 7 -5.62 -18.86 1.06
CA SER A 7 -6.22 -17.53 1.18
C SER A 7 -5.83 -17.02 2.57
N ARG A 8 -4.83 -16.14 2.65
CA ARG A 8 -4.50 -15.45 3.89
C ARG A 8 -5.78 -14.76 4.34
N GLY A 9 -6.17 -14.94 5.61
CA GLY A 9 -7.44 -14.42 6.12
C GLY A 9 -7.63 -12.95 5.76
N VAL A 10 -8.82 -12.59 5.28
CA VAL A 10 -9.13 -11.20 4.93
C VAL A 10 -9.48 -10.45 6.21
N THR A 11 -8.80 -9.33 6.45
CA THR A 11 -9.10 -8.43 7.57
C THR A 11 -9.70 -7.13 7.03
N ALA A 12 -10.90 -6.78 7.46
CA ALA A 12 -11.52 -5.50 7.16
C ALA A 12 -11.34 -4.54 8.35
N VAL A 13 -10.74 -3.37 8.11
CA VAL A 13 -10.61 -2.30 9.10
C VAL A 13 -11.60 -1.20 8.73
N LEU A 14 -12.66 -1.07 9.51
CA LEU A 14 -13.77 -0.15 9.25
C LEU A 14 -13.78 1.00 10.27
N GLY A 15 -14.12 2.20 9.80
CA GLY A 15 -14.29 3.38 10.66
C GLY A 15 -14.56 4.63 9.82
N PRO A 16 -15.10 5.71 10.41
CA PRO A 16 -15.36 6.99 9.73
C PRO A 16 -14.13 7.55 9.02
N THR A 17 -14.27 8.46 8.07
CA THR A 17 -13.12 9.14 7.45
C THR A 17 -12.23 9.83 8.51
N ASN A 18 -10.94 10.04 8.19
CA ASN A 18 -9.97 10.70 9.07
C ASN A 18 -9.68 10.00 10.43
N THR A 19 -9.79 8.67 10.48
CA THR A 19 -9.54 7.85 11.70
C THR A 19 -8.27 6.99 11.63
N GLY A 20 -7.26 7.40 10.85
CA GLY A 20 -5.96 6.72 10.83
C GLY A 20 -5.88 5.37 10.08
N LYS A 21 -6.95 4.94 9.38
CA LYS A 21 -6.93 3.68 8.60
C LYS A 21 -5.80 3.62 7.56
N THR A 22 -5.57 4.71 6.83
CA THR A 22 -4.47 4.78 5.84
C THR A 22 -3.11 4.66 6.50
N HIS A 23 -2.93 5.29 7.67
CA HIS A 23 -1.70 5.18 8.44
C HIS A 23 -1.45 3.72 8.86
N TYR A 24 -2.47 3.05 9.43
CA TYR A 24 -2.39 1.64 9.78
C TYR A 24 -2.04 0.74 8.58
N ALA A 25 -2.63 1.00 7.40
CA ALA A 25 -2.33 0.26 6.18
C ALA A 25 -0.88 0.43 5.72
N ILE A 26 -0.33 1.66 5.82
CA ILE A 26 1.07 1.96 5.46
C ILE A 26 2.05 1.27 6.43
N GLU A 27 1.81 1.33 7.74
CA GLU A 27 2.67 0.63 8.71
C GLU A 27 2.65 -0.88 8.48
N ARG A 28 1.47 -1.44 8.19
CA ARG A 28 1.34 -2.86 7.83
C ARG A 28 2.09 -3.19 6.54
N LEU A 29 2.02 -2.34 5.52
CA LEU A 29 2.75 -2.55 4.27
C LEU A 29 4.26 -2.57 4.51
N LEU A 30 4.80 -1.59 5.24
CA LEU A 30 6.23 -1.46 5.52
C LEU A 30 6.78 -2.53 6.47
N ALA A 31 5.92 -3.15 7.30
CA ALA A 31 6.30 -4.27 8.15
C ALA A 31 6.49 -5.60 7.38
N HIS A 32 6.16 -5.66 6.08
CA HIS A 32 6.33 -6.85 5.25
C HIS A 32 7.44 -6.64 4.21
N PRO A 33 8.14 -7.71 3.78
CA PRO A 33 9.20 -7.62 2.78
C PRO A 33 8.75 -7.07 1.42
N SER A 34 7.46 -7.23 1.08
CA SER A 34 6.85 -6.69 -0.12
C SER A 34 5.34 -6.59 0.04
N GLY A 35 4.72 -5.70 -0.73
CA GLY A 35 3.27 -5.56 -0.76
C GLY A 35 2.81 -4.48 -1.72
N ILE A 36 1.49 -4.33 -1.85
CA ILE A 36 0.84 -3.35 -2.72
C ILE A 36 -0.20 -2.61 -1.88
N ILE A 37 -0.27 -1.29 -2.07
CA ILE A 37 -1.37 -0.46 -1.58
C ILE A 37 -2.10 0.16 -2.76
N ALA A 38 -3.39 -0.13 -2.89
CA ALA A 38 -4.25 0.44 -3.92
C ALA A 38 -5.05 1.60 -3.32
N LEU A 39 -5.14 2.70 -4.04
CA LEU A 39 -5.77 3.93 -3.60
C LEU A 39 -6.73 4.42 -4.70
N PRO A 40 -7.92 4.95 -4.34
CA PRO A 40 -8.95 5.28 -5.32
C PRO A 40 -8.63 6.51 -6.18
N LEU A 41 -7.70 7.36 -5.74
CA LEU A 41 -7.37 8.62 -6.42
C LEU A 41 -5.88 8.67 -6.76
N ARG A 42 -5.57 9.14 -7.97
CA ARG A 42 -4.18 9.33 -8.44
C ARG A 42 -3.38 10.27 -7.55
N LEU A 43 -3.98 11.38 -7.13
CA LEU A 43 -3.35 12.33 -6.20
C LEU A 43 -2.97 11.67 -4.87
N LEU A 44 -3.86 10.83 -4.34
CA LEU A 44 -3.61 10.09 -3.10
C LEU A 44 -2.49 9.05 -3.29
N ALA A 45 -2.45 8.38 -4.44
CA ALA A 45 -1.36 7.47 -4.77
C ALA A 45 -0.01 8.18 -4.81
N ARG A 46 0.05 9.40 -5.36
CA ARG A 46 1.27 10.21 -5.36
C ARG A 46 1.68 10.67 -3.96
N GLU A 47 0.74 11.13 -3.14
CA GLU A 47 1.00 11.51 -1.74
C GLU A 47 1.56 10.34 -0.92
N VAL A 48 0.97 9.15 -1.08
CA VAL A 48 1.42 7.96 -0.38
C VAL A 48 2.75 7.44 -0.93
N TYR A 49 2.97 7.49 -2.25
CA TYR A 49 4.26 7.16 -2.87
C TYR A 49 5.39 7.98 -2.23
N THR A 50 5.25 9.31 -2.18
CA THR A 50 6.28 10.18 -1.60
C THR A 50 6.57 9.80 -0.15
N ARG A 51 5.53 9.61 0.68
CA ARG A 51 5.69 9.20 2.09
C ARG A 51 6.40 7.86 2.28
N ILE A 52 6.13 6.89 1.40
CA ILE A 52 6.76 5.56 1.49
C ILE A 52 8.19 5.64 0.95
N ALA A 53 8.43 6.34 -0.15
CA ALA A 53 9.75 6.55 -0.73
C ALA A 53 10.70 7.27 0.25
N GLU A 54 10.21 8.26 1.01
CA GLU A 54 10.97 8.92 2.08
C GLU A 54 11.42 7.95 3.20
N ARG A 55 10.67 6.86 3.42
CA ARG A 55 10.93 5.89 4.49
C ARG A 55 11.70 4.66 4.03
N ALA A 56 11.41 4.16 2.84
CA ALA A 56 11.94 2.91 2.29
C ALA A 56 13.02 3.13 1.21
N GLY A 57 13.18 4.37 0.72
CA GLY A 57 14.01 4.70 -0.43
C GLY A 57 13.23 4.62 -1.75
N ALA A 58 13.51 5.54 -2.68
CA ALA A 58 12.82 5.61 -3.96
C ALA A 58 13.00 4.33 -4.80
N ASP A 59 14.18 3.71 -4.75
CA ASP A 59 14.48 2.50 -5.53
C ASP A 59 13.69 1.26 -5.06
N ALA A 60 13.09 1.32 -3.88
CA ALA A 60 12.31 0.24 -3.29
C ALA A 60 10.79 0.37 -3.52
N VAL A 61 10.34 1.46 -4.15
CA VAL A 61 8.91 1.80 -4.27
C VAL A 61 8.62 2.19 -5.72
N ALA A 62 7.48 1.73 -6.25
CA ALA A 62 6.99 2.15 -7.55
C ALA A 62 5.60 2.77 -7.42
N LEU A 63 5.30 3.75 -8.25
CA LEU A 63 3.97 4.33 -8.44
C LEU A 63 3.45 3.92 -9.82
N ILE A 64 2.37 3.14 -9.83
CA ILE A 64 1.74 2.65 -11.07
C ILE A 64 0.36 3.28 -11.21
N THR A 65 0.18 4.09 -12.25
CA THR A 65 -1.09 4.72 -12.64
C THR A 65 -1.32 4.57 -14.15
N GLY A 66 -2.47 5.04 -14.65
CA GLY A 66 -2.74 5.02 -16.10
C GLY A 66 -1.83 5.97 -16.87
N GLU A 67 -1.51 7.12 -16.28
CA GLU A 67 -0.77 8.21 -16.91
C GLU A 67 0.72 8.23 -16.54
N GLU A 68 1.10 7.64 -15.42
CA GLU A 68 2.46 7.69 -14.87
C GLU A 68 2.90 6.33 -14.32
N LYS A 69 4.16 5.97 -14.58
CA LYS A 69 4.86 4.81 -14.02
C LYS A 69 6.27 5.25 -13.64
N ILE A 70 6.54 5.33 -12.35
CA ILE A 70 7.85 5.68 -11.79
C ILE A 70 8.25 4.67 -10.72
#